data_AF-C9PS42-F1
#
_entry.id   AF-C9PS42-F1
#
_cell.length_a   1.000
_cell.length_b   1.000
_cell.length_c   1.000
_cell.angle_alpha   90.00
_cell.angle_beta   90.00
_cell.angle_gamma   90.00
#
_symmetry.space_group_name_H-M   'P 1'
#
loop_
_entity.id
_entity.type
_entity.pdbx_description
1 polymer ?
#
loop_
_entity_poly.entity_id
_entity_poly.type
_entity_poly.pdbx_seq_one_letter_code
_entity_poly.pdbx_strand_id
1 'polypeptide(L)'
;MKKLSSIGLIILFSCALTACDNKSTAVTKTANNTAQTKSEVVLDETAQFKKDYEAIIKWNNIETQKIQEQIAIIQKRIVEQQDPTKKLTTEEATTLVTNLKNTIAQSINELDALNIKDPDLQELTNKMKQGNNLAQESFEISITASSKPAEETPKYRAEFEAKMKELQALNTEVGELNRKVGEKYRSLHSK
;
A
#
# COMPACT_ATOMS: atom_id res chain seq x y z
N MET A 1 -27.26 -16.71 -16.63
CA MET A 1 -26.62 -15.54 -15.99
C MET A 1 -25.67 -16.01 -14.88
N LYS A 2 -24.44 -16.38 -15.23
CA LYS A 2 -23.39 -16.66 -14.24
C LYS A 2 -22.84 -15.30 -13.79
N LYS A 3 -23.32 -14.87 -12.62
CA LYS A 3 -22.97 -13.60 -11.99
C LYS A 3 -21.45 -13.53 -11.82
N LEU A 4 -20.91 -12.33 -11.99
CA LEU A 4 -19.50 -11.94 -11.79
C LEU A 4 -19.03 -12.07 -10.33
N SER A 5 -19.56 -13.03 -9.56
CA SER A 5 -19.25 -13.29 -8.16
C SER A 5 -17.85 -13.87 -7.93
N SER A 6 -17.01 -13.94 -8.96
CA SER A 6 -15.73 -14.63 -8.96
C SER A 6 -14.51 -13.73 -9.20
N ILE A 7 -14.67 -12.39 -9.25
CA ILE A 7 -13.52 -11.49 -9.03
C ILE A 7 -13.29 -11.47 -7.51
N GLY A 8 -12.80 -12.59 -6.99
CA GLY A 8 -12.25 -12.71 -5.65
C GLY A 8 -11.06 -11.78 -5.59
N LEU A 9 -11.30 -10.56 -5.13
CA LEU A 9 -10.34 -9.47 -5.05
C LEU A 9 -9.44 -9.73 -3.84
N ILE A 10 -8.67 -10.83 -3.91
CA ILE A 10 -7.57 -11.14 -2.99
C ILE A 10 -6.37 -10.37 -3.53
N ILE A 11 -6.33 -9.06 -3.28
CA ILE A 11 -5.10 -8.30 -3.41
C ILE A 11 -4.30 -8.63 -2.16
N LEU A 12 -3.36 -9.57 -2.32
CA LEU A 12 -2.28 -9.78 -1.39
C LEU A 12 -1.44 -8.50 -1.36
N PHE A 13 -1.84 -7.54 -0.51
CA PHE A 13 -0.86 -6.61 0.03
C PHE A 13 0.17 -7.48 0.74
N SER A 14 1.38 -7.49 0.19
CA SER A 14 2.56 -8.22 0.64
C SER A 14 3.03 -7.69 2.00
N CYS A 15 2.20 -7.87 3.03
CA CYS A 15 2.56 -7.71 4.42
C CYS A 15 3.35 -8.95 4.86
N ALA A 16 4.61 -9.04 4.43
CA ALA A 16 5.55 -10.04 4.91
C ALA A 16 6.46 -9.50 6.02
N LEU A 17 5.97 -8.55 6.84
CA LEU A 17 6.79 -7.92 7.89
C LEU A 17 6.11 -7.84 9.27
N THR A 18 4.98 -8.52 9.47
CA THR A 18 4.50 -8.79 10.84
C THR A 18 5.33 -9.93 11.45
N ALA A 19 6.58 -9.64 11.78
CA ALA A 19 7.22 -10.33 12.89
C ALA A 19 6.53 -9.80 14.16
N CYS A 20 5.63 -10.62 14.71
CA CYS A 20 5.12 -10.45 16.06
C CYS A 20 6.29 -10.45 17.04
N ASP A 21 6.57 -9.34 17.70
CA ASP A 21 6.97 -9.41 19.10
C ASP A 21 6.39 -8.21 19.86
N ASN A 22 5.30 -8.48 20.56
CA ASN A 22 4.69 -7.55 21.48
C ASN A 22 5.53 -7.56 22.76
N LYS A 23 6.52 -6.66 22.86
CA LYS A 23 7.01 -6.21 24.16
C LYS A 23 6.81 -4.71 24.29
N SER A 24 5.69 -4.39 24.93
CA SER A 24 5.45 -3.12 25.60
C SER A 24 6.66 -2.79 26.47
N THR A 25 7.29 -1.65 26.22
CA THR A 25 8.11 -0.99 27.23
C THR A 25 7.89 0.51 27.09
N ALA A 26 7.19 1.06 28.08
CA ALA A 26 6.93 2.49 28.20
C ALA A 26 8.26 3.25 28.28
N VAL A 27 8.45 4.23 27.39
CA VAL A 27 9.57 5.16 27.46
C VAL A 27 9.11 6.45 28.11
N THR A 28 9.65 6.70 29.30
CA THR A 28 9.52 7.92 30.10
C THR A 28 9.99 9.14 29.29
N LYS A 29 9.13 10.16 29.17
CA LYS A 29 9.51 11.47 28.62
C LYS A 29 10.35 12.24 29.64
N THR A 30 11.58 12.56 29.29
CA THR A 30 12.28 13.73 29.85
C THR A 30 12.56 14.69 28.71
N ALA A 31 11.86 15.82 28.73
CA ALA A 31 12.11 16.93 27.83
C ALA A 31 13.38 17.66 28.26
N ASN A 32 14.28 17.94 27.32
CA ASN A 32 15.19 19.07 27.45
C ASN A 32 15.30 19.77 26.10
N ASN A 33 14.77 21.00 26.09
CA ASN A 33 14.90 21.96 25.02
C ASN A 33 16.35 22.45 24.96
N THR A 34 17.00 22.28 23.82
CA THR A 34 18.10 23.18 23.42
C THR A 34 18.04 23.33 21.91
N ALA A 35 17.80 24.56 21.46
CA ALA A 35 17.83 24.93 20.05
C ALA A 35 19.27 24.78 19.54
N GLN A 36 19.58 23.64 18.93
CA GLN A 36 20.81 23.41 18.19
C GLN A 36 20.51 23.53 16.71
N THR A 37 21.25 24.43 16.04
CA THR A 37 21.42 24.47 14.59
C THR A 37 21.57 23.04 14.09
N LYS A 38 20.61 22.58 13.26
CA LYS A 38 20.61 21.23 12.67
C LYS A 38 21.82 21.10 11.73
N SER A 39 22.99 20.77 12.27
CA SER A 39 23.96 19.99 11.51
C SER A 39 23.28 18.65 11.24
N GLU A 40 23.08 18.35 9.95
CA GLU A 40 22.61 17.05 9.50
C GLU A 40 23.58 15.99 10.07
N VAL A 41 23.11 15.19 11.02
CA VAL A 41 23.90 14.11 11.60
C VAL A 41 24.13 13.11 10.47
N VAL A 42 25.35 13.07 9.94
CA VAL A 42 25.78 12.07 8.97
C VAL A 42 25.89 10.75 9.72
N LEU A 43 24.93 9.86 9.50
CA LEU A 43 24.98 8.49 10.01
C LEU A 43 25.93 7.67 9.14
N ASP A 44 26.57 6.66 9.75
CA ASP A 44 27.23 5.62 8.96
C ASP A 44 26.18 4.80 8.18
N GLU A 45 26.64 4.08 7.15
CA GLU A 45 25.75 3.34 6.24
C GLU A 45 24.87 2.30 6.96
N THR A 46 25.38 1.67 8.02
CA THR A 46 24.64 0.66 8.79
C THR A 46 23.55 1.31 9.65
N ALA A 47 23.90 2.39 10.34
CA ALA A 47 22.96 3.17 11.13
C ALA A 47 21.88 3.82 10.27
N GLN A 48 22.25 4.33 9.08
CA GLN A 48 21.32 4.91 8.11
C GLN A 48 20.35 3.84 7.56
N PHE A 49 20.87 2.67 7.16
CA PHE A 49 20.03 1.55 6.71
C PHE A 49 19.03 1.13 7.78
N LYS A 50 19.47 0.95 9.03
CA LYS A 50 18.59 0.56 10.15
C LYS A 50 17.46 1.57 10.36
N LYS A 51 17.80 2.86 10.43
CA LYS A 51 16.84 3.95 10.61
C LYS A 51 15.80 3.99 9.49
N ASP A 52 16.25 3.91 8.24
CA ASP A 52 15.37 3.95 7.08
C ASP A 52 14.46 2.72 7.02
N TYR A 53 14.99 1.54 7.31
CA TYR A 53 14.21 0.31 7.35
C TYR A 53 13.10 0.39 8.39
N GLU A 54 13.43 0.78 9.63
CA GLU A 54 12.44 0.94 10.70
C GLU A 54 11.37 1.98 10.38
N ALA A 55 11.75 3.08 9.71
CA ALA A 55 10.81 4.10 9.25
C ALA A 55 9.81 3.52 8.23
N ILE A 56 10.29 2.74 7.25
CA ILE A 56 9.44 2.08 6.24
C ILE A 56 8.49 1.09 6.90
N ILE A 57 8.96 0.26 7.84
CA ILE A 57 8.10 -0.70 8.56
C ILE A 57 6.97 0.02 9.30
N LYS A 58 7.31 1.09 10.02
CA LYS A 58 6.33 1.86 10.78
C LYS A 58 5.28 2.49 9.87
N TRP A 59 5.72 3.11 8.78
CA TRP A 59 4.82 3.66 7.76
C TRP A 59 3.91 2.57 7.18
N ASN A 60 4.48 1.44 6.74
CA ASN A 60 3.70 0.36 6.12
C ASN A 60 2.62 -0.20 7.03
N ASN A 61 2.91 -0.36 8.33
CA ASN A 61 1.93 -0.87 9.30
C ASN A 61 0.74 0.07 9.49
N ILE A 62 0.97 1.39 9.47
CA ILE A 62 -0.09 2.40 9.61
C ILE A 62 -0.90 2.49 8.31
N GLU A 63 -0.20 2.58 7.18
CA GLU A 63 -0.83 2.82 5.88
C GLU A 63 -1.63 1.63 5.37
N THR A 64 -1.16 0.40 5.65
CA THR A 64 -1.91 -0.81 5.31
C THR A 64 -3.31 -0.78 5.92
N GLN A 65 -3.44 -0.32 7.18
CA GLN A 65 -4.74 -0.25 7.84
C GLN A 65 -5.66 0.78 7.16
N LYS A 66 -5.16 1.99 6.91
CA LYS A 66 -5.91 3.04 6.22
C LYS A 66 -6.41 2.59 4.83
N ILE A 67 -5.55 1.94 4.05
CA ILE A 67 -5.89 1.44 2.72
C ILE A 67 -6.91 0.28 2.82
N GLN A 68 -6.73 -0.65 3.76
CA GLN A 68 -7.66 -1.75 3.98
C GLN A 68 -9.07 -1.28 4.37
N GLU A 69 -9.18 -0.23 5.19
CA GLU A 69 -10.46 0.38 5.54
C GLU A 69 -11.19 0.92 4.30
N GLN A 70 -10.49 1.62 3.41
CA GLN A 70 -11.07 2.11 2.15
C GLN A 70 -11.51 0.95 1.23
N ILE A 71 -10.68 -0.10 1.13
CA ILE A 71 -11.02 -1.30 0.36
C ILE A 71 -12.26 -1.98 0.94
N ALA A 72 -12.38 -2.07 2.27
CA ALA A 72 -13.54 -2.67 2.92
C ALA A 72 -14.85 -1.89 2.63
N ILE A 73 -14.78 -0.56 2.61
CA ILE A 73 -15.91 0.30 2.21
C ILE A 73 -16.34 -0.02 0.77
N ILE A 74 -15.38 -0.09 -0.16
CA ILE A 74 -15.63 -0.41 -1.57
C ILE A 74 -16.24 -1.81 -1.71
N GLN A 75 -15.63 -2.82 -1.07
CA GLN A 75 -16.10 -4.21 -1.12
C GLN A 75 -17.53 -4.33 -0.60
N LYS A 76 -17.83 -3.70 0.54
CA LYS A 76 -19.19 -3.66 1.08
C LYS A 76 -20.18 -3.09 0.07
N ARG A 77 -19.85 -1.94 -0.54
CA ARG A 77 -20.73 -1.31 -1.53
C ARG A 77 -20.93 -2.16 -2.79
N ILE A 78 -19.89 -2.88 -3.23
CA ILE A 78 -19.98 -3.83 -4.35
C ILE A 78 -20.91 -5.00 -4.01
N VAL A 79 -20.81 -5.56 -2.80
CA VAL A 79 -21.69 -6.65 -2.34
C VAL A 79 -23.16 -6.21 -2.32
N GLU A 80 -23.45 -4.97 -1.90
CA GLU A 80 -24.81 -4.43 -1.88
C GLU A 80 -25.49 -4.41 -3.26
N GLN A 81 -24.72 -4.36 -4.36
CA GLN A 81 -25.27 -4.39 -5.72
C GLN A 81 -25.92 -5.73 -6.13
N GLN A 82 -25.76 -6.77 -5.30
CA GLN A 82 -26.49 -8.03 -5.45
C GLN A 82 -28.00 -7.83 -5.29
N ASP A 83 -28.41 -6.81 -4.54
CA ASP A 83 -29.77 -6.29 -4.52
C ASP A 83 -30.02 -5.46 -5.80
N PRO A 84 -30.98 -5.84 -6.67
CA PRO A 84 -31.25 -5.13 -7.91
C PRO A 84 -31.71 -3.69 -7.69
N THR A 85 -32.18 -3.33 -6.49
CA THR A 85 -32.59 -1.95 -6.15
C THR A 85 -31.44 -1.06 -5.69
N LYS A 86 -30.25 -1.63 -5.43
CA LYS A 86 -29.08 -0.93 -4.87
C LYS A 86 -27.89 -0.90 -5.83
N LYS A 87 -28.15 -0.60 -7.10
CA LYS A 87 -27.10 -0.46 -8.10
C LYS A 87 -26.16 0.69 -7.75
N LEU A 88 -24.87 0.50 -8.05
CA LEU A 88 -23.87 1.54 -7.89
C LEU A 88 -24.05 2.54 -9.02
N THR A 89 -24.30 3.81 -8.67
CA THR A 89 -24.39 4.86 -9.67
C THR A 89 -22.99 5.29 -10.12
N THR A 90 -22.90 5.97 -11.27
CA THR A 90 -21.64 6.55 -11.75
C THR A 90 -21.08 7.59 -10.78
N GLU A 91 -21.93 8.38 -10.13
CA GLU A 91 -21.52 9.40 -9.15
C GLU A 91 -20.95 8.76 -7.88
N GLU A 92 -21.59 7.72 -7.36
CA GLU A 92 -21.09 6.95 -6.22
C GLU A 92 -19.76 6.27 -6.57
N ALA A 93 -19.66 5.66 -7.75
CA ALA A 93 -18.42 5.05 -8.23
C ALA A 93 -17.28 6.08 -8.32
N THR A 94 -17.57 7.28 -8.85
CA THR A 94 -16.60 8.38 -8.93
C THR A 94 -16.12 8.82 -7.55
N THR A 95 -17.05 8.89 -6.58
CA THR A 95 -16.73 9.24 -5.19
C THR A 95 -15.83 8.19 -4.53
N LEU A 96 -16.16 6.90 -4.69
CA LEU A 96 -15.35 5.79 -4.16
C LEU A 96 -13.94 5.79 -4.76
N VAL A 97 -13.83 5.96 -6.08
CA VAL A 97 -12.53 6.05 -6.77
C VAL A 97 -11.73 7.24 -6.27
N THR A 98 -12.36 8.42 -6.14
CA THR A 98 -11.70 9.64 -5.68
C THR A 98 -11.18 9.47 -4.25
N ASN A 99 -11.96 8.89 -3.35
CA ASN A 99 -11.55 8.66 -1.97
C ASN A 99 -10.37 7.68 -1.88
N LEU A 100 -10.40 6.60 -2.68
CA LEU A 100 -9.29 5.66 -2.76
C LEU A 100 -8.02 6.34 -3.30
N LYS A 101 -8.14 7.10 -4.40
CA LYS A 101 -7.04 7.87 -4.98
C LYS A 101 -6.40 8.82 -3.98
N ASN A 102 -7.22 9.57 -3.24
CA ASN A 102 -6.74 10.51 -2.24
C ASN A 102 -6.00 9.79 -1.11
N THR A 103 -6.53 8.66 -0.64
CA THR A 103 -5.88 7.84 0.41
C THR A 103 -4.53 7.31 -0.05
N ILE A 104 -4.46 6.77 -1.27
CA ILE A 104 -3.21 6.22 -1.83
C ILE A 104 -2.20 7.34 -2.10
N ALA A 105 -2.63 8.47 -2.66
CA ALA A 105 -1.76 9.62 -2.89
C ALA A 105 -1.20 10.18 -1.56
N GLN A 106 -2.02 10.27 -0.52
CA GLN A 106 -1.57 10.65 0.81
C GLN A 106 -0.53 9.65 1.34
N SER A 107 -0.79 8.36 1.23
CA SER A 107 0.13 7.30 1.64
C SER A 107 1.50 7.40 0.96
N ILE A 108 1.50 7.64 -0.36
CA ILE A 108 2.70 7.86 -1.17
C ILE A 108 3.46 9.12 -0.72
N ASN A 109 2.77 10.22 -0.49
CA ASN A 109 3.39 11.45 0.01
C ASN A 109 4.00 11.26 1.40
N GLU A 110 3.33 10.50 2.28
CA GLU A 110 3.87 10.14 3.60
C GLU A 110 5.12 9.25 3.48
N LEU A 111 5.18 8.38 2.48
CA LEU A 111 6.37 7.57 2.17
C LEU A 111 7.54 8.43 1.68
N ASP A 112 7.28 9.35 0.76
CA ASP A 112 8.29 10.28 0.24
C ASP A 112 8.80 11.21 1.35
N ALA A 113 7.94 11.60 2.30
CA ALA A 113 8.30 12.40 3.46
C ALA A 113 9.23 11.67 4.45
N LEU A 114 9.36 10.33 4.38
CA LEU A 114 10.37 9.60 5.16
C LEU A 114 11.80 9.94 4.71
N ASN A 115 11.99 10.44 3.48
CA ASN A 115 13.26 10.90 2.94
C ASN A 115 14.38 9.85 3.06
N ILE A 116 14.06 8.62 2.64
CA ILE A 116 14.93 7.44 2.67
C ILE A 116 16.24 7.72 1.92
N LYS A 117 17.37 7.36 2.55
CA LYS A 117 18.72 7.63 2.05
C LYS A 117 19.46 6.37 1.61
N ASP A 118 19.20 5.23 2.23
CA ASP A 118 19.83 3.98 1.81
C ASP A 118 19.37 3.56 0.39
N PRO A 119 20.29 3.26 -0.53
CA PRO A 119 19.94 2.95 -1.92
C PRO A 119 19.04 1.71 -2.11
N ASP A 120 19.27 0.63 -1.34
CA ASP A 120 18.43 -0.58 -1.43
C ASP A 120 16.99 -0.25 -0.99
N LEU A 121 16.85 0.61 0.02
CA LEU A 121 15.55 1.04 0.53
C LEU A 121 14.89 2.11 -0.35
N GLN A 122 15.65 2.95 -1.04
CA GLN A 122 15.12 3.84 -2.07
C GLN A 122 14.53 3.05 -3.24
N GLU A 123 15.20 1.98 -3.68
CA GLU A 123 14.67 1.09 -4.71
C GLU A 123 13.35 0.44 -4.23
N LEU A 124 13.35 -0.11 -3.02
CA LEU A 124 12.16 -0.71 -2.42
C LEU A 124 10.98 0.27 -2.36
N THR A 125 11.19 1.46 -1.80
CA THR A 125 10.12 2.47 -1.68
C THR A 125 9.60 2.95 -3.04
N ASN A 126 10.45 3.08 -4.05
CA ASN A 126 10.01 3.37 -5.42
C ASN A 126 9.11 2.27 -5.98
N LYS A 127 9.45 1.00 -5.76
CA LYS A 127 8.63 -0.14 -6.19
C LYS A 127 7.32 -0.24 -5.41
N MET A 128 7.31 0.08 -4.11
CA MET A 128 6.09 0.17 -3.31
C MET A 128 5.14 1.25 -3.83
N LYS A 129 5.65 2.43 -4.21
CA LYS A 129 4.85 3.49 -4.85
C LYS A 129 4.24 3.03 -6.18
N GLN A 130 5.02 2.35 -7.02
CA GLN A 130 4.52 1.76 -8.26
C GLN A 130 3.42 0.74 -7.99
N GLY A 131 3.58 -0.10 -6.97
CA GLY A 131 2.58 -1.11 -6.57
C GLY A 131 1.28 -0.49 -6.11
N ASN A 132 1.36 0.55 -5.28
CA ASN A 132 0.20 1.30 -4.82
C ASN A 132 -0.56 1.97 -5.98
N ASN A 133 0.15 2.56 -6.94
CA ASN A 133 -0.47 3.16 -8.13
C ASN A 133 -1.14 2.10 -9.04
N LEU A 134 -0.48 0.97 -9.29
CA LEU A 134 -1.07 -0.11 -10.10
C LEU A 134 -2.29 -0.74 -9.41
N ALA A 135 -2.24 -0.91 -8.09
CA ALA A 135 -3.38 -1.38 -7.31
C ALA A 135 -4.55 -0.38 -7.39
N GLN A 136 -4.27 0.92 -7.25
CA GLN A 136 -5.26 1.99 -7.40
C GLN A 136 -5.95 1.93 -8.77
N GLU A 137 -5.17 1.87 -9.87
CA GLU A 137 -5.70 1.78 -11.24
C GLU A 137 -6.58 0.54 -11.41
N SER A 138 -6.15 -0.60 -10.87
CA SER A 138 -6.91 -1.86 -10.92
C SER A 138 -8.26 -1.74 -10.18
N PHE A 139 -8.28 -1.10 -9.02
CA PHE A 139 -9.50 -0.81 -8.27
C PHE A 139 -10.41 0.17 -9.01
N GLU A 140 -9.85 1.23 -9.58
CA GLU A 140 -10.59 2.21 -10.36
C GLU A 140 -11.31 1.56 -11.54
N ILE A 141 -10.63 0.69 -12.29
CA ILE A 141 -11.22 -0.07 -13.39
C ILE A 141 -12.39 -0.93 -12.86
N SER A 142 -12.18 -1.65 -11.76
CA SER A 142 -13.20 -2.55 -11.19
C SER A 142 -14.45 -1.81 -10.69
N ILE A 143 -14.26 -0.68 -9.99
CA ILE A 143 -15.34 0.14 -9.45
C ILE A 143 -16.09 0.81 -10.60
N THR A 144 -15.36 1.35 -11.58
CA THR A 144 -15.96 1.99 -12.76
C THR A 144 -16.79 0.99 -13.53
N ALA A 145 -16.25 -0.19 -13.84
CA ALA A 145 -16.96 -1.25 -14.56
C ALA A 145 -18.27 -1.65 -13.86
N SER A 146 -18.28 -1.66 -12.53
CA SER A 146 -19.47 -2.00 -11.74
C SER A 146 -20.61 -0.98 -11.86
N SER A 147 -20.31 0.24 -12.31
CA SER A 147 -21.32 1.29 -12.56
C SER A 147 -21.76 1.40 -14.03
N LYS A 148 -21.19 0.56 -14.91
CA LYS A 148 -21.44 0.61 -16.36
C LYS A 148 -22.41 -0.48 -16.81
N PRO A 149 -23.04 -0.31 -17.99
CA PRO A 149 -23.82 -1.37 -18.62
C PRO A 149 -22.99 -2.65 -18.85
N ALA A 150 -23.67 -3.79 -18.88
CA ALA A 150 -23.03 -5.10 -19.00
C ALA A 150 -22.25 -5.26 -20.32
N GLU A 151 -22.68 -4.56 -21.37
CA GLU A 151 -22.09 -4.56 -22.70
C GLU A 151 -20.68 -3.95 -22.73
N GLU A 152 -20.39 -3.02 -21.81
CA GLU A 152 -19.07 -2.39 -21.68
C GLU A 152 -18.11 -3.21 -20.79
N THR A 153 -18.64 -4.14 -20.00
CA THR A 153 -17.86 -4.95 -19.03
C THR A 153 -16.67 -5.71 -19.65
N PRO A 154 -16.73 -6.29 -20.87
CA PRO A 154 -15.60 -7.00 -21.46
C PRO A 154 -14.35 -6.13 -21.65
N LYS A 155 -14.52 -4.83 -22.00
CA LYS A 155 -13.40 -3.90 -22.16
C LYS A 155 -12.68 -3.67 -20.83
N TYR A 156 -13.44 -3.34 -19.78
CA TYR A 156 -12.90 -3.13 -18.45
C TYR A 156 -12.25 -4.40 -17.87
N ARG A 157 -12.80 -5.58 -18.17
CA ARG A 157 -12.18 -6.85 -17.78
C ARG A 157 -10.80 -7.02 -18.40
N ALA A 158 -10.64 -6.75 -19.70
CA ALA A 158 -9.35 -6.86 -20.37
C ALA A 158 -8.33 -5.86 -19.81
N GLU A 159 -8.74 -4.62 -19.56
CA GLU A 159 -7.91 -3.60 -18.92
C GLU A 159 -7.48 -4.01 -17.49
N PHE A 160 -8.42 -4.55 -16.71
CA PHE A 160 -8.13 -5.06 -15.36
C PHE A 160 -7.16 -6.24 -15.39
N GLU A 161 -7.35 -7.21 -16.29
CA GLU A 161 -6.47 -8.37 -16.43
C GLU A 161 -5.04 -7.95 -16.84
N ALA A 162 -4.90 -6.94 -17.69
CA ALA A 162 -3.59 -6.38 -18.03
C ALA A 162 -2.92 -5.76 -16.80
N LYS A 163 -3.64 -4.95 -16.03
CA LYS A 163 -3.12 -4.32 -14.81
C LYS A 163 -2.76 -5.32 -13.71
N MET A 164 -3.55 -6.39 -13.56
CA MET A 164 -3.24 -7.46 -12.62
C MET A 164 -1.95 -8.21 -13.00
N LYS A 165 -1.65 -8.37 -14.30
CA LYS A 165 -0.36 -8.94 -14.74
C LYS A 165 0.81 -8.03 -14.42
N GLU A 166 0.68 -6.73 -14.67
CA GLU A 166 1.69 -5.72 -14.29
C GLU A 166 1.94 -5.75 -12.78
N LEU A 167 0.87 -5.77 -11.97
CA LEU A 167 0.94 -5.82 -10.52
C LEU A 167 1.57 -7.13 -10.02
N GLN A 168 1.27 -8.27 -10.64
CA GLN A 168 1.85 -9.56 -10.27
C GLN A 168 3.37 -9.61 -10.54
N ALA A 169 3.80 -9.10 -11.69
CA ALA A 169 5.23 -8.99 -12.01
C ALA A 169 5.95 -8.12 -10.98
N LEU A 170 5.40 -6.94 -10.70
CA LEU A 170 5.96 -6.01 -9.72
C LEU A 170 5.98 -6.60 -8.30
N ASN A 171 4.94 -7.32 -7.89
CA ASN A 171 4.89 -7.96 -6.57
C ASN A 171 5.98 -9.03 -6.39
N THR A 172 6.41 -9.67 -7.48
CA THR A 172 7.55 -10.60 -7.45
C THR A 172 8.84 -9.84 -7.14
N GLU A 173 9.11 -8.75 -7.86
CA GLU A 173 10.28 -7.89 -7.63
C GLU A 173 10.30 -7.29 -6.22
N VAL A 174 9.16 -6.75 -5.76
CA VAL A 174 9.01 -6.21 -4.40
C VAL A 174 9.23 -7.29 -3.35
N GLY A 175 8.75 -8.51 -3.58
CA GLY A 175 8.96 -9.65 -2.69
C GLY A 175 10.43 -10.02 -2.54
N GLU A 176 11.17 -10.05 -3.64
CA GLU A 176 12.62 -10.32 -3.65
C GLU A 176 13.41 -9.23 -2.92
N LEU A 177 13.08 -7.95 -3.19
CA LEU A 177 13.71 -6.81 -2.52
C LEU A 177 13.42 -6.82 -1.01
N ASN A 178 12.15 -7.02 -0.61
CA ASN A 178 11.77 -7.13 0.80
C ASN A 178 12.51 -8.26 1.51
N ARG A 179 12.67 -9.42 0.86
CA ARG A 179 13.45 -10.53 1.42
C ARG A 179 14.90 -10.11 1.62
N LYS A 180 15.55 -9.53 0.59
CA LYS A 180 16.95 -9.06 0.64
C LYS A 180 17.17 -8.05 1.77
N VAL A 181 16.35 -7.01 1.86
CA VAL A 181 16.51 -5.97 2.89
C VAL A 181 16.17 -6.49 4.29
N GLY A 182 15.19 -7.39 4.42
CA GLY A 182 14.86 -8.03 5.70
C GLY A 182 15.98 -8.95 6.21
N GLU A 183 16.65 -9.67 5.32
CA GLU A 183 17.83 -10.47 5.66
C GLU A 183 19.00 -9.59 6.12
N LYS A 184 19.28 -8.50 5.39
CA LYS A 184 20.27 -7.48 5.77
C LYS A 184 19.98 -6.96 7.18
N TYR A 185 18.75 -6.52 7.45
CA TYR A 185 18.33 -6.02 8.77
C TYR A 185 18.51 -7.03 9.90
N ARG A 186 18.11 -8.29 9.71
CA ARG A 186 18.28 -9.35 10.73
C ARG A 186 19.75 -9.65 11.03
N SER A 187 20.61 -9.65 10.02
CA SER A 187 22.05 -9.91 10.22
C SER A 187 22.73 -8.83 11.08
N LEU A 188 22.22 -7.60 11.04
CA LEU A 188 22.72 -6.48 11.86
C LEU A 188 22.31 -6.59 13.34
N HIS A 189 21.29 -7.38 13.67
CA HIS A 189 20.79 -7.61 15.03
C HIS A 189 21.28 -8.92 15.66
N SER A 190 21.99 -9.73 14.90
CA SER A 190 22.51 -11.04 15.34
C SER A 190 23.96 -10.98 15.82
N LYS A 191 24.48 -9.77 16.09
CA LYS A 191 25.82 -9.48 16.65
C LYS A 191 25.66 -8.85 18.03
#